data_AF-A0AAU9SWJ8-F1
#
_entry.id   AF-A0AAU9SWJ8-F1
#
_cell.length_a   1.000
_cell.length_b   1.000
_cell.length_c   1.000
_cell.angle_alpha   90.00
_cell.angle_beta   90.00
_cell.angle_gamma   90.00
#
_symmetry.space_group_name_H-M   'P 1'
#
loop_
_entity.id
_entity.type
_entity.pdbx_description
1 polymer ?
#
loop_
_entity_poly.entity_id
_entity_poly.type
_entity_poly.pdbx_seq_one_letter_code
_entity_poly.pdbx_strand_id
1 'polypeptide(L)' 'MRKKWVGDPSNRTSEMPMEPVISFNATYEELLVPNTPFHKPIPLAEMVDFLVDFWHGDGLFE' A
#
# COMPACT_ATOMS: atom_id res chain seq x y z
N MET A 1 22.49 -3.61 1.35
CA MET A 1 21.72 -2.44 1.82
C MET A 1 20.55 -2.21 0.86
N ARG A 2 19.31 -2.21 1.38
CA ARG A 2 18.03 -2.34 0.66
C ARG A 2 17.69 -1.15 -0.29
N LYS A 3 18.50 -0.91 -1.32
CA LYS A 3 18.21 0.13 -2.35
C LYS A 3 17.02 -0.22 -3.26
N LYS A 4 16.59 -1.49 -3.27
CA LYS A 4 15.46 -1.95 -4.10
C LYS A 4 14.08 -1.43 -3.63
N TRP A 5 13.99 -0.93 -2.39
CA TRP A 5 12.73 -0.39 -1.84
C TRP A 5 12.46 1.06 -2.23
N VAL A 6 13.52 1.81 -2.58
CA VAL A 6 13.37 3.24 -2.88
C VAL A 6 12.82 3.46 -4.30
N GLY A 7 12.80 2.42 -5.14
CA GLY A 7 12.50 2.54 -6.56
C GLY A 7 13.51 3.45 -7.25
N ASP A 8 13.54 3.45 -8.58
CA ASP A 8 14.28 4.49 -9.29
C ASP A 8 13.42 5.76 -9.26
N PRO A 9 13.87 6.89 -8.68
CA PRO A 9 13.08 8.14 -8.70
C PRO A 9 12.78 8.61 -10.13
N SER A 10 13.55 8.17 -11.13
CA SER A 10 13.25 8.38 -12.55
C SER A 10 12.01 7.63 -13.05
N ASN A 11 11.62 6.53 -12.40
CA ASN A 11 10.39 5.76 -12.67
C ASN A 11 9.21 6.25 -11.83
N ARG A 12 9.36 7.33 -11.06
CA ARG A 12 8.22 8.12 -10.57
C ARG A 12 7.65 8.92 -11.74
N THR A 13 7.26 8.23 -12.80
CA THR A 13 6.28 8.78 -13.72
C THR A 13 5.11 9.20 -12.84
N SER A 14 4.73 10.47 -12.96
CA SER A 14 3.47 10.99 -12.47
C SER A 14 2.36 10.21 -13.19
N GLU A 15 2.15 8.97 -12.79
CA GLU A 15 1.09 8.13 -13.33
C GLU A 15 -0.19 8.78 -12.84
N MET A 16 -0.93 9.31 -13.82
CA MET A 16 -2.34 9.66 -13.76
C MET A 16 -3.08 8.66 -12.85
N PRO A 17 -4.15 9.05 -12.14
CA PRO A 17 -4.77 8.23 -11.10
C PRO A 17 -5.03 6.82 -11.62
N MET A 18 -4.08 5.91 -11.33
CA MET A 18 -4.26 4.50 -11.58
C MET A 18 -5.33 4.08 -10.60
N GLU A 19 -6.26 3.25 -11.06
CA GLU A 19 -7.24 2.66 -10.16
C GLU A 19 -6.50 2.05 -8.97
N PRO A 20 -6.95 2.35 -7.73
CA PRO A 20 -6.28 1.86 -6.55
C PRO A 20 -6.14 0.34 -6.61
N VAL A 21 -4.91 -0.15 -6.38
CA VAL A 21 -4.58 -1.58 -6.37
C VAL A 21 -5.19 -2.26 -5.14
N ILE A 22 -5.25 -1.53 -4.03
CA ILE A 22 -5.94 -1.87 -2.80
C ILE A 22 -7.41 -1.49 -2.98
N SER A 23 -8.29 -2.47 -2.80
CA SER A 23 -9.72 -2.20 -2.72
C SER A 23 -10.01 -1.34 -1.49
N PHE A 24 -10.87 -0.33 -1.63
CA PHE A 24 -11.37 0.47 -0.50
C PHE A 24 -11.98 -0.40 0.62
N ASN A 25 -12.51 -1.56 0.27
CA ASN A 25 -13.12 -2.50 1.22
C ASN A 25 -12.17 -3.63 1.65
N ALA A 26 -10.87 -3.52 1.35
CA ALA A 26 -9.88 -4.48 1.78
C ALA A 26 -9.66 -4.39 3.29
N THR A 27 -9.33 -5.53 3.90
CA THR A 27 -9.02 -5.61 5.34
C THR A 27 -7.55 -5.91 5.55
N TYR A 28 -7.03 -5.57 6.74
CA TYR A 28 -5.65 -5.91 7.13
C TYR A 28 -5.40 -7.42 7.00
N GLU A 29 -6.36 -8.22 7.47
CA GLU A 29 -6.31 -9.68 7.41
C GLU A 29 -6.26 -10.20 5.97
N GLU A 30 -6.94 -9.56 5.02
CA GLU A 30 -6.93 -9.99 3.62
C GLU A 30 -5.66 -9.60 2.87
N LEU A 31 -5.04 -8.46 3.23
CA LEU A 31 -3.87 -7.93 2.51
C LEU A 31 -2.53 -8.36 3.10
N LEU A 32 -2.43 -8.49 4.43
CA LEU A 32 -1.14 -8.58 5.12
C LEU A 32 -0.94 -9.90 5.88
N VAL A 33 -2.00 -10.67 6.15
CA VAL A 33 -1.86 -12.03 6.69
C VAL A 33 -1.35 -13.02 5.63
N PRO A 34 -1.81 -12.97 4.36
CA PRO A 34 -1.23 -13.79 3.32
C PRO A 34 0.16 -13.27 3.00
N ASN A 35 1.19 -14.07 3.26
CA ASN A 35 2.56 -13.73 2.87
C ASN A 35 2.80 -13.98 1.36
N THR A 36 1.74 -13.93 0.56
CA THR A 36 1.75 -14.13 -0.89
C THR A 36 2.03 -12.81 -1.61
N PRO A 37 2.80 -12.82 -2.70
CA PRO A 37 3.07 -11.60 -3.46
C PRO A 37 1.78 -11.03 -4.05
N PHE A 38 1.63 -9.70 -4.00
CA PHE A 38 0.54 -9.01 -4.67
C PHE A 38 0.60 -9.20 -6.19
N HIS A 39 -0.58 -9.31 -6.81
CA HIS A 39 -0.69 -9.50 -8.27
C HIS A 39 -0.18 -8.30 -9.07
N LYS A 40 -0.30 -7.10 -8.49
CA LYS A 40 0.26 -5.84 -9.00
C LYS A 40 1.09 -5.19 -7.90
N PRO A 41 2.21 -4.53 -8.24
CA PRO A 41 2.97 -3.77 -7.26
C PRO A 41 2.10 -2.64 -6.70
N ILE A 42 1.97 -2.58 -5.37
CA ILE A 42 1.21 -1.54 -4.69
C ILE A 42 2.11 -0.31 -4.53
N PRO A 43 1.69 0.89 -4.98
CA PRO A 43 2.38 2.14 -4.67
C PRO A 43 2.53 2.35 -3.17
N LEU A 44 3.70 2.81 -2.72
CA LEU A 44 3.94 2.99 -1.30
C LEU A 44 2.96 3.97 -0.65
N ALA A 45 2.56 5.03 -1.36
CA ALA A 45 1.59 6.01 -0.87
C ALA A 45 0.25 5.34 -0.54
N GLU A 46 -0.25 4.49 -1.44
CA GLU A 46 -1.51 3.78 -1.27
C GLU A 46 -1.51 2.82 -0.07
N MET A 47 -0.39 2.11 0.14
CA MET A 47 -0.23 1.26 1.33
C MET A 47 -0.19 2.08 2.63
N VAL A 48 0.42 3.27 2.61
CA VAL A 48 0.45 4.16 3.78
C VAL A 48 -0.94 4.69 4.08
N ASP A 49 -1.68 5.16 3.06
CA ASP A 49 -3.04 5.67 3.22
C ASP A 49 -3.96 4.57 3.80
N PHE A 50 -3.91 3.35 3.25
CA PHE A 50 -4.66 2.19 3.78
C PHE A 50 -4.35 1.90 5.26
N LEU A 51 -3.07 1.90 5.65
CA LEU A 51 -2.67 1.63 7.03
C LEU A 51 -3.15 2.72 8.00
N VAL A 52 -3.10 3.99 7.59
CA VAL A 52 -3.57 5.11 8.40
C VAL A 52 -5.08 5.02 8.64
N ASP A 53 -5.85 4.70 7.60
CA ASP A 53 -7.31 4.54 7.69
C ASP A 53 -7.68 3.37 8.60
N PHE A 54 -7.01 2.23 8.44
CA PHE A 54 -7.22 1.04 9.29
C PHE A 54 -6.90 1.35 10.75
N TRP A 55 -5.75 1.96 11.02
CA TRP A 55 -5.34 2.26 12.39
C TRP A 55 -6.21 3.31 13.10
N HIS A 56 -6.72 4.31 12.36
CA HIS A 56 -7.71 5.25 12.92
C HIS A 56 -9.04 4.57 13.22
N GLY A 57 -9.48 3.64 12.36
CA GLY A 57 -10.74 2.91 12.54
C GLY A 57 -10.73 1.93 13.70
N ASP A 58 -9.60 1.27 13.96
CA ASP A 58 -9.48 0.21 14.97
C ASP A 58 -9.12 0.74 16.38
N GLY A 59 -8.96 2.07 16.55
CA GLY A 59 -8.65 2.68 17.84
C GLY A 59 -7.25 2.35 18.38
N LEU A 60 -6.34 1.86 17.53
CA LEU A 60 -4.97 1.46 17.91
C LEU A 60 -4.05 2.66 18.25
N PHE A 61 -4.57 3.88 18.15
CA PHE A 61 -3.90 5.14 18.47
C PHE A 61 -4.56 5.92 19.62
N GLU A 62 -5.18 5.24 20.59
CA GLU A 62 -5.59 5.85 21.88
C GLU A 62 -4.65 5.50 23.04
#